data_AF-F3FVN8-F1
#
_entry.id   AF-F3FVN8-F1
#
_cell.length_a   1.000
_cell.length_b   1.000
_cell.length_c   1.000
_cell.angle_alpha   90.00
_cell.angle_beta   90.00
_cell.angle_gamma   90.00
#
_symmetry.space_group_name_H-M   'P 1'
#
loop_
_entity.id
_entity.type
_entity.pdbx_description
1 polymer ?
#
loop_
_entity_poly.entity_id
_entity_poly.type
_entity_poly.pdbx_seq_one_letter_code
_entity_poly.pdbx_strand_id
1 'polypeptide(L)'
;VALVLGILTFLFSLIPMGPPLVWLPATAWLVWQGEYGMAIFLGIWGMFIISGVDNVLKPYLISRGGNLPLVIVLLGVFGGLLAFGFIGLFIGPTLLAVAYSLLTDWVGSERARPR
;
A
#
# COMPACT_ATOMS: atom_id res chain seq x y z
N VAL A 1 -11.30 -14.05 -20.40
CA VAL A 1 -12.00 -13.53 -19.19
C VAL A 1 -11.02 -13.13 -18.10
N ALA A 2 -10.09 -14.01 -17.69
CA ALA A 2 -9.07 -13.70 -16.67
C ALA A 2 -8.19 -12.48 -16.98
N LEU A 3 -7.77 -12.27 -18.23
CA LEU A 3 -6.98 -11.11 -18.63
C LEU A 3 -7.76 -9.79 -18.49
N VAL A 4 -9.05 -9.81 -18.87
CA VAL A 4 -9.95 -8.65 -18.78
C VAL A 4 -10.20 -8.28 -17.33
N LEU A 5 -10.44 -9.28 -16.48
CA LEU A 5 -10.60 -9.10 -15.03
C LEU A 5 -9.31 -8.58 -14.39
N GLY A 6 -8.15 -9.12 -14.75
CA GLY A 6 -6.85 -8.65 -14.25
C GLY A 6 -6.54 -7.20 -14.60
N ILE A 7 -6.87 -6.77 -15.83
CA ILE A 7 -6.71 -5.37 -16.26
C ILE A 7 -7.69 -4.45 -15.51
N LEU A 8 -8.94 -4.88 -15.32
CA LEU A 8 -9.93 -4.14 -14.53
C LEU A 8 -9.49 -3.99 -13.07
N THR A 9 -9.00 -5.05 -12.44
CA THR A 9 -8.48 -5.02 -11.06
C THR A 9 -7.24 -4.14 -10.95
N PHE A 10 -6.35 -4.15 -11.95
CA PHE A 10 -5.19 -3.25 -12.01
C PHE A 10 -5.61 -1.77 -12.12
N LEU A 11 -6.58 -1.45 -12.98
CA LEU A 11 -7.11 -0.09 -13.13
C LEU A 11 -7.86 0.39 -11.88
N PHE A 12 -8.64 -0.48 -11.24
CA PHE A 12 -9.33 -0.16 -9.98
C PHE A 12 -8.38 -0.07 -8.78
N SER A 13 -7.30 -0.87 -8.76
CA SER A 13 -6.22 -0.78 -7.77
C SER A 13 -5.49 0.56 -7.84
N LEU A 14 -5.60 1.27 -8.96
CA LEU A 14 -5.05 2.60 -9.20
C LEU A 14 -5.93 3.73 -8.68
N ILE A 15 -7.12 3.44 -8.12
CA ILE A 15 -8.03 4.45 -7.54
C ILE A 15 -7.61 4.69 -6.08
N PRO A 16 -6.82 5.73 -5.77
CA PRO A 16 -6.29 6.01 -4.44
C PRO A 16 -7.28 6.88 -3.64
N MET A 17 -8.56 6.84 -4.03
CA MET A 17 -9.64 7.71 -3.53
C MET A 17 -10.88 6.90 -3.11
N GLY A 18 -10.72 5.59 -2.84
CA GLY A 18 -11.81 4.74 -2.31
C GLY A 18 -12.47 5.27 -1.04
N PRO A 19 -11.74 5.85 -0.07
CA PRO A 19 -12.35 6.28 1.19
C PRO A 19 -13.28 7.50 1.04
N PRO A 20 -12.86 8.62 0.40
CA PRO A 20 -13.76 9.74 0.12
C PRO A 20 -15.00 9.34 -0.68
N LEU A 21 -14.86 8.40 -1.61
CA LEU A 21 -15.97 7.93 -2.44
C LEU A 21 -17.08 7.24 -1.64
N VAL A 22 -16.78 6.69 -0.46
CA VAL A 22 -17.74 5.94 0.36
C VAL A 22 -18.36 6.84 1.42
N TRP A 23 -17.56 7.62 2.16
CA TRP A 23 -18.10 8.43 3.25
C TRP A 23 -18.83 9.69 2.76
N LEU A 24 -18.44 10.31 1.62
CA LEU A 24 -19.16 11.48 1.07
C LEU A 24 -20.64 11.21 0.78
N PRO A 25 -21.01 10.20 -0.03
CA PRO A 25 -22.41 9.89 -0.30
C PRO A 25 -23.15 9.40 0.95
N ALA A 26 -22.49 8.70 1.88
CA ALA A 26 -23.09 8.31 3.16
C ALA A 26 -23.43 9.54 4.03
N THR A 27 -22.55 10.55 4.04
CA THR A 27 -22.79 11.81 4.74
C THR A 27 -23.93 12.58 4.10
N ALA A 28 -23.97 12.65 2.77
CA ALA A 28 -25.07 13.28 2.02
C ALA A 28 -26.42 12.58 2.25
N TRP A 29 -26.41 11.24 2.36
CA TRP A 29 -27.61 10.46 2.69
C TRP A 29 -28.14 10.77 4.09
N LEU A 30 -27.26 10.87 5.09
CA LEU A 30 -27.63 11.25 6.46
C LEU A 30 -28.23 12.66 6.53
N VAL A 31 -27.70 13.61 5.74
CA VAL A 31 -28.30 14.95 5.60
C VAL A 31 -29.70 14.86 5.02
N TRP A 32 -29.93 13.99 4.03
CA TRP A 32 -31.24 13.82 3.42
C TRP A 32 -32.28 13.19 4.37
N GLN A 33 -31.83 12.35 5.30
CA GLN A 33 -32.67 11.78 6.35
C GLN A 33 -32.96 12.76 7.52
N GLY A 34 -32.40 13.96 7.50
CA GLY A 34 -32.57 14.96 8.55
C GLY A 34 -31.72 14.72 9.81
N GLU A 35 -30.84 13.72 9.79
CA GLU A 35 -29.96 13.34 10.90
C GLU A 35 -28.66 14.16 10.89
N TYR A 36 -28.79 15.48 11.10
CA TYR A 36 -27.67 16.42 11.00
C TYR A 36 -26.53 16.14 11.99
N GLY A 37 -26.83 15.63 13.18
CA GLY A 37 -25.83 15.28 14.19
C GLY A 37 -24.89 14.16 13.72
N MET A 38 -25.46 13.09 13.17
CA MET A 38 -24.69 11.98 12.61
C MET A 38 -24.00 12.35 11.30
N ALA A 39 -24.61 13.19 10.46
CA ALA A 39 -23.96 13.70 9.25
C ALA A 39 -22.70 14.52 9.57
N ILE A 40 -22.76 15.45 10.52
CA ILE A 40 -21.59 16.25 10.91
C ILE A 40 -20.51 15.36 11.52
N PHE A 41 -20.89 14.43 12.39
CA PHE A 41 -19.95 13.47 12.96
C PHE A 41 -19.24 12.65 11.87
N LEU A 42 -20.00 12.06 10.95
CA LEU A 42 -19.46 11.22 9.89
C LEU A 42 -18.61 12.00 8.88
N GLY A 43 -18.97 13.25 8.59
CA GLY A 43 -18.17 14.16 7.76
C GLY A 43 -16.82 14.52 8.39
N ILE A 44 -16.82 14.92 9.67
CA ILE A 44 -15.58 15.24 10.41
C ILE A 44 -14.73 13.98 10.58
N TRP A 45 -15.34 12.85 10.95
CA TRP A 45 -14.64 11.58 11.13
C TRP A 45 -14.06 11.06 9.80
N GLY A 46 -14.83 11.12 8.72
CA GLY A 46 -14.38 10.76 7.38
C GLY A 46 -13.24 11.64 6.88
N MET A 47 -13.31 12.94 7.14
CA MET A 47 -12.30 13.89 6.68
C MET A 47 -11.00 13.84 7.50
N PHE A 48 -11.06 13.69 8.82
CA PHE A 48 -9.85 13.72 9.65
C PHE A 48 -9.27 12.34 9.94
N ILE A 49 -10.10 11.36 10.29
CA ILE A 49 -9.64 10.03 10.67
C ILE A 49 -9.44 9.15 9.45
N ILE A 50 -10.49 8.97 8.63
CA ILE A 50 -10.43 8.06 7.47
C ILE A 50 -9.42 8.59 6.44
N SER A 51 -9.56 9.85 6.03
CA SER A 51 -8.60 10.48 5.11
C SER A 51 -7.18 10.51 5.68
N GLY A 52 -7.02 10.75 6.98
CA GLY A 52 -5.71 10.73 7.64
C GLY A 52 -5.04 9.36 7.59
N VAL A 53 -5.79 8.29 7.87
CA VAL A 53 -5.28 6.92 7.77
C VAL A 53 -4.93 6.57 6.33
N ASP A 54 -5.80 6.88 5.37
CA ASP A 54 -5.57 6.49 3.98
C ASP A 54 -4.49 7.32 3.28
N ASN A 55 -4.35 8.60 3.60
CA ASN A 55 -3.37 9.49 2.97
C ASN A 55 -2.05 9.60 3.72
N VAL A 56 -1.96 9.18 4.99
CA VAL A 56 -0.72 9.25 5.78
C VAL A 56 -0.23 7.86 6.16
N LEU A 57 -1.09 7.01 6.74
CA LEU A 57 -0.64 5.71 7.26
C LEU A 57 -0.19 4.78 6.13
N LYS A 58 -0.94 4.72 5.02
CA LYS A 58 -0.53 3.93 3.84
C LYS A 58 0.83 4.37 3.27
N PRO A 59 1.05 5.62 2.86
CA PRO A 59 2.35 6.03 2.34
C PRO A 59 3.44 5.98 3.41
N TYR A 60 3.14 6.19 4.69
CA TYR A 60 4.13 6.02 5.75
C TYR A 60 4.60 4.56 5.91
N LEU A 61 3.66 3.60 5.88
CA LEU A 61 3.99 2.17 5.92
C LEU A 61 4.67 1.70 4.62
N ILE A 62 4.23 2.20 3.47
CA ILE A 62 4.81 1.88 2.16
C ILE A 62 6.21 2.52 2.01
N SER A 63 6.42 3.76 2.49
CA SER A 63 7.70 4.47 2.43
C SER A 63 8.77 3.81 3.32
N ARG A 64 8.38 3.02 4.31
CA ARG A 64 9.30 2.18 5.08
C ARG A 64 9.60 0.85 4.39
N GLY A 65 8.80 0.42 3.41
CA GLY A 65 9.20 -0.59 2.46
C GLY A 65 10.29 0.01 1.58
N GLY A 66 11.55 -0.27 1.91
CA GLY A 66 12.71 0.35 1.26
C GLY A 66 12.56 0.38 -0.26
N ASN A 67 13.01 1.48 -0.87
CA ASN A 67 13.02 1.67 -2.33
C ASN A 67 13.84 0.56 -3.00
N LEU A 68 13.24 -0.61 -3.16
CA LEU A 68 13.84 -1.76 -3.78
C LEU A 68 13.92 -1.46 -5.28
N PRO A 69 15.14 -1.37 -5.85
CA PRO A 69 15.28 -1.18 -7.27
C PRO A 69 14.50 -2.26 -8.01
N LEU A 70 13.79 -1.88 -9.07
CA LEU A 70 13.00 -2.81 -9.89
C LEU A 70 13.80 -4.03 -10.32
N VAL A 71 15.11 -3.86 -10.55
CA VAL A 71 16.05 -4.93 -10.90
C VAL A 71 16.09 -6.04 -9.83
N ILE A 72 16.07 -5.69 -8.54
CA ILE A 72 16.06 -6.67 -7.42
C ILE A 72 14.74 -7.44 -7.41
N VAL A 73 13.62 -6.74 -7.64
CA VAL A 73 12.30 -7.38 -7.73
C VAL A 73 12.24 -8.35 -8.90
N LEU A 74 12.70 -7.94 -10.09
CA LEU A 74 12.74 -8.80 -11.27
C LEU A 74 13.66 -10.01 -11.06
N LEU A 75 14.84 -9.82 -10.48
CA LEU A 75 15.73 -10.92 -10.10
C LEU A 75 15.07 -11.87 -9.10
N GLY A 76 14.32 -11.34 -8.14
CA GLY A 76 13.53 -12.14 -7.19
C GLY A 76 12.43 -12.94 -7.88
N VAL A 77 11.69 -12.34 -8.81
CA VAL A 77 10.62 -13.03 -9.56
C VAL A 77 11.20 -14.14 -10.43
N PHE A 78 12.19 -13.84 -11.28
CA PHE A 78 12.78 -14.81 -12.19
C PHE A 78 13.61 -15.88 -11.44
N GLY A 79 14.41 -15.47 -10.45
CA GLY A 79 15.20 -16.38 -9.62
C GLY A 79 14.32 -17.26 -8.75
N GLY A 80 13.25 -16.71 -8.17
CA GLY A 80 12.26 -17.47 -7.42
C GLY A 80 11.52 -18.46 -8.30
N LEU A 81 11.08 -18.05 -9.48
CA LEU A 81 10.43 -18.93 -10.46
C LEU A 81 11.32 -20.11 -10.86
N LEU A 82 12.61 -19.86 -11.09
CA LEU A 82 13.56 -20.93 -11.42
C LEU A 82 13.86 -21.86 -10.24
N ALA A 83 13.92 -21.35 -9.01
CA ALA A 83 14.27 -22.13 -7.82
C ALA A 83 13.09 -22.92 -7.22
N PHE A 84 11.90 -22.32 -7.18
CA PHE A 84 10.73 -22.85 -6.48
C PHE A 84 9.49 -23.00 -7.39
N GLY A 85 9.62 -22.79 -8.69
CA GLY A 85 8.49 -22.81 -9.62
C GLY A 85 7.52 -21.66 -9.39
N PHE A 86 6.23 -21.88 -9.63
CA PHE A 86 5.22 -20.82 -9.58
C PHE A 86 5.10 -20.13 -8.21
N ILE A 87 5.24 -20.89 -7.12
CA ILE A 87 5.23 -20.34 -5.74
C ILE A 87 6.39 -19.35 -5.54
N GLY A 88 7.50 -19.57 -6.24
CA GLY A 88 8.66 -18.71 -6.24
C GLY A 88 8.41 -17.29 -6.77
N LEU A 89 7.35 -17.03 -7.55
CA LEU A 89 7.00 -15.64 -7.92
C LEU A 89 6.65 -14.76 -6.72
N PHE A 90 6.10 -15.35 -5.66
CA PHE A 90 5.74 -14.62 -4.44
C PHE A 90 6.89 -14.63 -3.43
N ILE A 91 7.53 -15.79 -3.26
CA ILE A 91 8.59 -15.99 -2.28
C ILE A 91 9.91 -15.32 -2.71
N GLY A 92 10.24 -15.35 -4.00
CA GLY A 92 11.51 -14.82 -4.50
C GLY A 92 11.70 -13.32 -4.24
N PRO A 93 10.76 -12.44 -4.66
CA PRO A 93 10.87 -11.00 -4.41
C PRO A 93 10.85 -10.64 -2.93
N THR A 94 10.06 -11.34 -2.13
CA THR A 94 9.94 -11.09 -0.68
C THR A 94 11.23 -11.44 0.06
N LEU A 95 11.85 -12.59 -0.26
CA LEU A 95 13.15 -12.98 0.32
C LEU A 95 14.27 -12.02 -0.09
N LEU A 96 14.36 -11.65 -1.37
CA LEU A 96 15.36 -10.70 -1.85
C LEU A 96 15.17 -9.31 -1.25
N ALA A 97 13.92 -8.87 -1.06
CA ALA A 97 13.60 -7.61 -0.41
C ALA A 97 14.11 -7.55 1.03
N VAL A 98 13.87 -8.60 1.82
CA VAL A 98 14.35 -8.69 3.20
C VAL A 98 15.87 -8.76 3.25
N ALA A 99 16.49 -9.60 2.41
CA ALA A 99 17.95 -9.72 2.34
C ALA A 99 18.62 -8.38 1.96
N TYR A 100 18.07 -7.68 0.97
CA TYR A 100 18.57 -6.37 0.57
C TYR A 100 18.45 -5.35 1.71
N SER A 101 17.28 -5.27 2.37
CA SER A 101 17.07 -4.35 3.49
C SER A 101 18.05 -4.60 4.63
N LEU A 102 18.27 -5.87 4.99
CA LEU A 102 19.22 -6.24 6.06
C LEU A 102 20.66 -5.90 5.67
N LEU A 103 21.05 -6.12 4.42
CA LEU A 103 22.39 -5.78 3.92
C LEU A 103 22.60 -4.27 3.88
N THR A 104 21.61 -3.48 3.43
CA THR A 104 21.71 -2.02 3.41
C THR A 104 21.79 -1.44 4.81
N ASP A 105 21.01 -1.99 5.76
CA ASP A 105 21.06 -1.56 7.16
C ASP A 105 22.41 -1.93 7.80
N TRP A 106 22.94 -3.12 7.50
CA TRP A 106 24.24 -3.55 8.00
C TRP A 106 25.38 -2.67 7.48
N VAL A 107 25.42 -2.40 6.17
CA VAL A 107 26.42 -1.50 5.55
C VAL A 107 26.25 -0.04 6.00
N GLY A 108 25.01 0.40 6.28
CA GLY A 108 24.71 1.75 6.77
C GLY A 108 25.06 1.97 8.24
N SER A 109 24.97 0.93 9.07
CA SER A 109 25.27 0.95 10.51
C SER A 109 26.73 1.34 10.82
N GLU A 110 27.64 1.09 9.88
CA GLU A 110 29.08 1.36 10.05
C GLU A 110 29.45 2.85 10.02
N ARG A 111 28.54 3.73 9.56
CA ARG A 111 28.75 5.19 9.55
C ARG A 111 28.17 5.94 10.75
N ALA A 112 27.42 5.26 11.64
CA ALA A 112 26.71 5.88 12.75
C ALA A 112 27.44 5.76 14.12
N ARG A 113 28.77 5.87 14.13
CA ARG A 113 29.53 6.17 15.37
C ARG A 113 29.96 7.64 15.37
N PRO A 114 29.13 8.58 15.86
CA PRO A 114 29.64 9.87 16.28
C PRO A 114 30.50 9.65 17.54
N ARG A 115 31.74 10.13 17.50
CA ARG A 115 32.58 10.32 18.69
C ARG A 115 32.00 11.42 19.56
#